data_AF-A0A7X3VTJ1-F1
#
_entry.id   AF-A0A7X3VTJ1-F1
#
_cell.length_a   1.000
_cell.length_b   1.000
_cell.length_c   1.000
_cell.angle_alpha   90.00
_cell.angle_beta   90.00
_cell.angle_gamma   90.00
#
_symmetry.space_group_name_H-M   'P 1'
#
loop_
_entity.id
_entity.type
_entity.pdbx_description
1 polymer ?
#
loop_
_entity_poly.entity_id
_entity_poly.type
_entity_poly.pdbx_seq_one_letter_code
_entity_poly.pdbx_strand_id
1 'polypeptide(L)'
;MRRLPRTVTNWSYSALEAVPKDAVGLYAFWLRDKKKCVYVGQSTNQTIRQRLRQHWHHSSNEELRDWLRNFGEFLDLCVYPHLGPTERIRRMERALIRKWQPHANRQHAG
;
A
#
# COMPACT_ATOMS: atom_id res chain seq x y z
N MET A 1 -5.31 15.72 -13.05
CA MET A 1 -4.48 15.28 -11.90
C MET A 1 -3.07 15.02 -12.40
N ARG A 2 -2.04 15.73 -11.90
CA ARG A 2 -0.63 15.35 -12.17
C ARG A 2 -0.42 13.90 -11.73
N ARG A 3 0.27 13.09 -12.56
CA ARG A 3 0.65 11.71 -12.19
C ARG A 3 1.52 11.78 -10.93
N LEU A 4 1.11 11.10 -9.87
CA LEU A 4 1.94 10.97 -8.67
C LEU A 4 3.17 10.14 -9.03
N PRO A 5 4.37 10.49 -8.54
CA PRO A 5 5.52 9.61 -8.67
C PRO A 5 5.17 8.29 -7.99
N ARG A 6 5.24 7.21 -8.74
CA ARG A 6 4.96 5.87 -8.23
C ARG A 6 5.97 4.87 -8.76
N THR A 7 6.40 3.98 -7.89
CA THR A 7 7.10 2.76 -8.28
C THR A 7 6.08 1.62 -8.27
N VAL A 8 6.08 0.78 -9.30
CA VAL A 8 5.26 -0.43 -9.39
C VAL A 8 6.19 -1.62 -9.54
N THR A 9 6.01 -2.64 -8.72
CA THR A 9 6.83 -3.85 -8.72
C THR A 9 6.00 -5.01 -8.19
N ASN A 10 6.37 -6.25 -8.52
CA ASN A 10 5.77 -7.43 -7.91
C ASN A 10 5.98 -7.40 -6.39
N TRP A 11 5.01 -7.91 -5.64
CA TRP A 11 5.16 -8.09 -4.20
C TRP A 11 6.19 -9.18 -3.92
N SER A 12 7.34 -8.77 -3.39
CA SER A 12 8.43 -9.65 -2.99
C SER A 12 9.25 -8.98 -1.88
N TYR A 13 10.09 -9.76 -1.20
CA TYR A 13 10.99 -9.21 -0.20
C TYR A 13 12.03 -8.25 -0.82
N SER A 14 12.50 -8.53 -2.04
CA SER A 14 13.41 -7.62 -2.74
C SER A 14 12.73 -6.29 -3.10
N ALA A 15 11.46 -6.34 -3.52
CA ALA A 15 10.67 -5.16 -3.86
C ALA A 15 10.46 -4.25 -2.65
N LEU A 16 10.13 -4.79 -1.47
CA LEU A 16 9.98 -3.98 -0.27
C LEU A 16 11.33 -3.42 0.23
N GLU A 17 12.44 -4.15 0.07
CA GLU A 17 13.77 -3.65 0.43
C GLU A 17 14.30 -2.56 -0.50
N ALA A 18 13.80 -2.49 -1.73
CA ALA A 18 14.12 -1.42 -2.68
C ALA A 18 13.43 -0.09 -2.34
N VAL A 19 12.39 -0.07 -1.51
CA VAL A 19 11.70 1.16 -1.08
C VAL A 19 12.66 2.02 -0.25
N PRO A 20 12.86 3.33 -0.53
CA PRO A 20 13.81 4.16 0.21
C PRO A 20 13.64 4.07 1.73
N LYS A 21 14.76 4.03 2.46
CA LYS A 21 14.78 3.78 3.92
C LYS A 21 14.06 4.85 4.73
N ASP A 22 13.96 6.05 4.19
CA ASP A 22 13.36 7.25 4.78
C ASP A 22 11.99 7.60 4.16
N ALA A 23 11.50 6.79 3.22
CA ALA A 23 10.25 7.08 2.52
C ALA A 23 9.05 7.03 3.48
N VAL A 24 8.31 8.13 3.55
CA VAL A 24 6.95 8.23 4.10
C VAL A 24 5.97 8.56 2.98
N GLY A 25 4.70 8.16 3.12
CA GLY A 25 3.72 8.34 2.06
C GLY A 25 2.66 7.25 2.02
N LEU A 26 2.26 6.86 0.81
CA LEU A 26 1.24 5.85 0.57
C LEU A 26 1.82 4.63 -0.12
N TYR A 27 1.17 3.48 0.07
CA TYR A 27 1.39 2.28 -0.70
C TYR A 27 0.05 1.62 -1.01
N ALA A 28 0.01 0.81 -2.07
CA ALA A 28 -1.17 0.05 -2.45
C ALA A 28 -0.79 -1.30 -3.02
N PHE A 29 -1.62 -2.30 -2.74
CA PHE A 29 -1.56 -3.62 -3.35
C PHE A 29 -2.62 -3.74 -4.43
N TRP A 30 -2.22 -4.23 -5.59
CA TRP A 30 -3.09 -4.45 -6.75
C TRP A 30 -2.99 -5.88 -7.23
N LEU A 31 -4.13 -6.52 -7.49
CA LEU A 31 -4.15 -7.78 -8.20
C LEU A 31 -3.85 -7.50 -9.67
N ARG A 32 -2.69 -7.97 -10.15
CA ARG A 32 -2.09 -7.60 -11.44
C ARG A 32 -3.05 -7.80 -12.61
N ASP A 33 -3.58 -9.01 -12.74
CA ASP A 33 -4.38 -9.39 -13.93
C ASP A 33 -5.76 -8.75 -13.93
N LYS A 34 -6.36 -8.57 -12.76
CA LYS A 34 -7.72 -8.01 -12.62
C LYS A 34 -7.73 -6.49 -12.50
N LYS A 35 -6.56 -5.85 -12.43
CA LYS A 35 -6.41 -4.41 -12.14
C LYS A 35 -7.28 -3.96 -10.96
N LYS A 36 -7.40 -4.81 -9.94
CA LYS A 36 -8.25 -4.58 -8.77
C LYS A 36 -7.39 -4.15 -7.59
N CYS A 37 -7.71 -3.01 -6.99
CA CYS A 37 -7.06 -2.57 -5.77
C CYS A 37 -7.49 -3.48 -4.61
N VAL A 38 -6.51 -4.08 -3.94
CA VAL A 38 -6.73 -4.96 -2.78
C VAL A 38 -6.69 -4.14 -1.51
N TYR A 39 -5.69 -3.26 -1.39
CA TYR A 39 -5.45 -2.48 -0.19
C TYR A 39 -4.74 -1.16 -0.52
N VAL A 40 -5.05 -0.12 0.24
CA VAL A 40 -4.31 1.14 0.31
C VAL A 40 -3.94 1.39 1.76
N GLY A 41 -2.67 1.72 2.02
CA GLY A 41 -2.21 2.11 3.33
C GLY A 41 -1.33 3.36 3.27
N GLN A 42 -1.29 4.08 4.39
CA GLN A 42 -0.34 5.16 4.63
C GLN A 42 0.71 4.78 5.66
N SER A 43 1.84 5.48 5.59
CA SER A 43 2.86 5.45 6.63
C SER A 43 3.44 6.85 6.83
N THR A 44 3.10 7.47 7.98
CA THR A 44 3.55 8.82 8.36
C THR A 44 4.34 8.85 9.67
N ASN A 45 4.07 7.90 10.57
CA ASN A 45 4.75 7.79 11.87
C ASN A 45 5.94 6.81 11.83
N GLN A 46 6.04 6.05 10.74
CA GLN A 46 7.14 5.14 10.44
C GLN A 46 7.36 5.13 8.93
N THR A 47 8.43 4.52 8.46
CA THR A 47 8.75 4.46 7.02
C THR A 47 7.85 3.44 6.31
N ILE A 48 7.59 3.66 5.02
CA ILE A 48 6.85 2.71 4.17
C ILE A 48 7.54 1.34 4.21
N ARG A 49 8.88 1.31 4.16
CA ARG A 49 9.65 0.06 4.25
C ARG A 49 9.36 -0.69 5.55
N GLN A 50 9.40 -0.03 6.70
CA GLN A 50 9.08 -0.66 7.99
C GLN A 50 7.65 -1.19 8.01
N ARG A 51 6.68 -0.43 7.48
CA ARG A 51 5.29 -0.86 7.40
C ARG A 51 5.11 -2.07 6.48
N LEU A 52 5.79 -2.11 5.34
CA LEU A 52 5.76 -3.25 4.42
C LEU A 52 6.42 -4.49 5.03
N ARG A 53 7.52 -4.35 5.79
CA ARG A 53 8.11 -5.46 6.55
C ARG A 53 7.12 -6.04 7.57
N GLN A 54 6.36 -5.19 8.26
CA GLN A 54 5.30 -5.66 9.15
C GLN A 54 4.27 -6.50 8.38
N HIS A 55 3.82 -6.06 7.20
CA HIS A 55 2.91 -6.85 6.37
C HIS A 55 3.53 -8.15 5.85
N TRP A 56 4.81 -8.15 5.49
CA TRP A 56 5.54 -9.34 5.04
C TRP A 56 5.61 -10.42 6.12
N HIS A 57 5.96 -10.04 7.35
CA HIS A 57 6.07 -11.00 8.45
C HIS A 57 4.71 -11.37 9.04
N HIS A 58 3.88 -10.37 9.35
CA HIS A 58 2.57 -10.58 9.95
C HIS A 58 1.69 -9.33 9.86
N SER A 59 0.86 -9.23 8.81
CA SER A 59 -0.12 -8.15 8.69
C SER A 59 -1.16 -8.21 9.82
N SER A 60 -1.34 -7.08 10.52
CA SER A 60 -2.38 -6.90 11.54
C SER A 60 -3.79 -6.76 10.95
N ASN A 61 -3.89 -6.38 9.67
CA ASN A 61 -5.14 -6.41 8.92
C ASN A 61 -5.33 -7.83 8.39
N GLU A 62 -6.32 -8.55 8.92
CA GLU A 62 -6.55 -9.97 8.65
C GLU A 62 -6.91 -10.22 7.19
N GLU A 63 -7.79 -9.38 6.64
CA GLU A 63 -8.20 -9.48 5.25
C GLU A 63 -6.99 -9.30 4.31
N LEU A 64 -6.16 -8.29 4.55
CA LEU A 64 -4.92 -8.10 3.81
C LEU A 64 -3.95 -9.28 4.01
N ARG A 65 -3.85 -9.82 5.23
CA ARG A 65 -2.99 -10.98 5.53
C ARG A 65 -3.39 -12.17 4.66
N ASP A 66 -4.68 -12.43 4.52
CA ASP A 66 -5.20 -13.52 3.69
C ASP A 66 -4.93 -13.25 2.20
N TRP A 67 -5.06 -12.01 1.74
CA TRP A 67 -4.68 -11.63 0.38
C TRP A 67 -3.20 -11.86 0.09
N LEU A 68 -2.32 -11.41 0.99
CA LEU A 68 -0.87 -11.56 0.82
C LEU A 68 -0.45 -13.02 0.82
N ARG A 69 -1.06 -13.87 1.67
CA ARG A 69 -0.77 -15.30 1.74
C ARG A 69 -1.26 -16.08 0.52
N ASN A 70 -2.50 -15.82 0.09
CA ASN A 70 -3.14 -16.62 -0.97
C ASN A 70 -2.82 -16.12 -2.38
N PHE A 71 -2.49 -14.83 -2.54
CA PHE A 71 -2.33 -14.21 -3.85
C PHE A 71 -1.02 -13.43 -4.02
N GLY A 72 -0.08 -13.50 -3.07
CA GLY A 72 1.11 -12.65 -3.02
C GLY A 72 1.90 -12.56 -4.34
N GLU A 73 2.08 -13.67 -5.05
CA GLU A 73 2.79 -13.72 -6.35
C GLU A 73 2.08 -12.94 -7.48
N PHE A 74 0.77 -12.77 -7.36
CA PHE A 74 -0.09 -12.04 -8.30
C PHE A 74 -0.32 -10.59 -7.90
N LEU A 75 0.24 -10.14 -6.78
CA LEU A 75 0.11 -8.77 -6.31
C LEU A 75 1.24 -7.88 -6.80
N ASP A 76 0.87 -6.69 -7.23
CA ASP A 76 1.79 -5.58 -7.45
C ASP A 76 1.77 -4.66 -6.23
N LEU A 77 2.95 -4.28 -5.78
CA LEU A 77 3.17 -3.21 -4.81
C LEU A 77 3.37 -1.89 -5.57
N CYS A 78 2.51 -0.92 -5.30
CA CYS A 78 2.64 0.46 -5.74
C CYS A 78 3.06 1.35 -4.55
N VAL A 79 4.15 2.11 -4.67
CA VAL A 79 4.63 3.02 -3.62
C VAL A 79 4.60 4.45 -4.11
N TYR A 80 4.04 5.35 -3.30
CA TYR A 80 3.91 6.78 -3.57
C TYR A 80 4.63 7.54 -2.45
N PRO A 81 5.97 7.71 -2.55
CA PRO A 81 6.76 8.32 -1.50
C PRO A 81 6.71 9.86 -1.57
N HIS A 82 7.12 10.52 -0.49
CA HIS A 82 7.35 11.97 -0.41
C HIS A 82 6.16 12.83 -0.87
N LEU A 83 4.95 12.47 -0.44
CA LEU A 83 3.70 13.15 -0.83
C LEU A 83 3.44 14.48 -0.09
N GLY A 84 4.40 14.95 0.71
CA GLY A 84 4.31 16.19 1.49
C GLY A 84 3.76 15.96 2.91
N PRO A 85 3.07 16.95 3.50
CA PRO A 85 2.64 16.90 4.90
C PRO A 85 1.70 15.73 5.22
N THR A 86 1.74 15.24 6.47
CA THR A 86 0.91 14.14 7.00
C THR A 86 -0.58 14.31 6.70
N GLU A 87 -1.12 15.52 6.85
CA GLU A 87 -2.55 15.79 6.57
C GLU A 87 -2.91 15.52 5.10
N ARG A 88 -2.02 15.91 4.18
CA ARG A 88 -2.20 15.65 2.75
C ARG A 88 -2.16 14.15 2.45
N ILE A 89 -1.25 13.41 3.07
CA ILE A 89 -1.16 11.94 2.94
C ILE A 89 -2.47 11.29 3.38
N ARG A 90 -2.97 11.63 4.57
CA ARG A 90 -4.26 11.12 5.11
C ARG A 90 -5.45 11.45 4.22
N ARG A 91 -5.51 12.68 3.70
CA ARG A 91 -6.57 13.09 2.77
C ARG A 91 -6.51 12.29 1.47
N MET A 92 -5.30 12.06 0.96
CA MET A 92 -5.10 11.28 -0.26
C MET A 92 -5.45 9.81 -0.05
N GLU A 93 -5.02 9.18 1.04
CA GLU A 93 -5.41 7.81 1.40
C GLU A 93 -6.93 7.64 1.36
N ARG A 94 -7.67 8.50 2.08
CA ARG A 94 -9.13 8.48 2.12
C ARG A 94 -9.77 8.70 0.74
N ALA A 95 -9.19 9.56 -0.09
CA ALA A 95 -9.67 9.77 -1.46
C ALA A 95 -9.45 8.52 -2.32
N LEU A 96 -8.32 7.84 -2.18
CA LEU A 96 -7.98 6.62 -2.90
C LEU A 96 -8.85 5.44 -2.44
N ILE A 97 -9.06 5.27 -1.14
CA ILE A 97 -9.96 4.23 -0.60
C ILE A 97 -11.38 4.43 -1.14
N ARG A 98 -11.92 5.65 -1.11
CA ARG A 98 -13.25 5.95 -1.66
C ARG A 98 -13.33 5.67 -3.17
N LYS A 99 -12.30 6.06 -3.91
CA LYS A 99 -12.27 5.93 -5.37
C LYS A 99 -12.09 4.49 -5.83
N TRP A 100 -11.20 3.74 -5.18
CA TRP A 100 -10.80 2.40 -5.62
C TRP A 100 -11.54 1.27 -4.90
N GLN A 101 -12.24 1.59 -3.81
CA GLN A 101 -12.98 0.63 -2.97
C GLN A 101 -12.19 -0.65 -2.69
N PRO A 102 -10.94 -0.54 -2.18
CA PRO A 102 -10.10 -1.70 -1.93
C PRO A 102 -10.77 -2.67 -0.98
N HIS A 103 -10.66 -3.97 -1.28
CA HIS A 103 -11.34 -5.02 -0.53
C HIS A 103 -10.92 -4.99 0.95
N ALA A 104 -9.62 -5.05 1.22
CA ALA A 104 -9.05 -5.10 2.57
C ALA A 104 -9.07 -3.77 3.35
N ASN A 105 -9.71 -2.73 2.83
CA ASN A 105 -9.97 -1.49 3.58
C ASN A 105 -11.44 -1.37 4.03
N ARG A 106 -12.31 -2.34 3.72
CA ARG A 106 -13.75 -2.27 4.01
C ARG A 106 -14.07 -2.16 5.50
N GLN A 107 -13.22 -2.69 6.38
CA GLN A 107 -13.39 -2.58 7.83
C GLN A 107 -12.93 -1.23 8.43
N HIS A 108 -12.28 -0.36 7.64
CA HIS A 108 -11.84 0.98 8.07
C HIS A 108 -12.74 2.11 7.56
N ALA A 109 -13.89 1.77 6.96
CA ALA A 109 -14.86 2.73 6.43
C ALA A 109 -16.02 3.04 7.40
N GLY A 110 -15.85 2.72 8.69
CA GLY A 110 -16.77 3.08 9.77
C GLY A 110 -16.56 4.51 10.25
#